data_AF-A0AAV0UDI3-F1
#
_entry.id   AF-A0AAV0UDI3-F1
#
_cell.length_a   1.000
_cell.length_b   1.000
_cell.length_c   1.000
_cell.angle_alpha   90.00
_cell.angle_beta   90.00
_cell.angle_gamma   90.00
#
_symmetry.space_group_name_H-M   'P 1'
#
loop_
_entity.id
_entity.type
_entity.pdbx_description
1 polymer ?
#
loop_
_entity_poly.entity_id
_entity_poly.type
_entity_poly.pdbx_seq_one_letter_code
_entity_poly.pdbx_strand_id
1 'polypeptide(L)'
;MFQWSRLTASTRRARPSAACALSAASAEVLDELVGHATPQCARHMDDPLRLVAIGCPVERVPNVHATALVHPHADVGPDVVIGPYCVVGPDVMLQQGVHLQSHVVIDGKTRVGCGTIVYPFASLGGAPQDKKHDLDVAAAADEWTLTIGRNCVVRERVTVHGRTSYSSCPTTIGDDCWLLCGAHIAHDAQLKRRVVVSNDVCVAGHVTIGDGAVIGGQVGLKQHVTVGPLAMVGGQSAVDGDVLPYGLVMGNRAKLVGLNLVGLRRAGVLRSEIKLLLQAYRYIFGRGCVNTGFAPALDLAYRETTVDRAVEAKRFFHQEGLDSGRIPMVHEMVDFVVTSSQRFHSSLCHAVIATRSH
;
A
#
# COMPACT_ATOMS: atom_id res chain seq x y z
N MET A 1 -30.76 -40.84 -30.74
CA MET A 1 -29.93 -39.92 -31.55
C MET A 1 -30.90 -39.16 -32.45
N PHE A 2 -31.52 -38.10 -31.93
CA PHE A 2 -32.64 -37.40 -32.59
C PHE A 2 -32.17 -36.05 -33.14
N GLN A 3 -32.38 -35.87 -34.45
CA GLN A 3 -32.24 -34.62 -35.19
C GLN A 3 -33.22 -33.55 -34.65
N TRP A 4 -32.77 -32.30 -34.63
CA TRP A 4 -33.66 -31.15 -34.56
C TRP A 4 -33.43 -30.23 -35.76
N SER A 5 -34.55 -29.97 -36.42
CA SER A 5 -34.77 -29.18 -37.62
C SER A 5 -34.65 -27.67 -37.40
N ARG A 6 -34.24 -26.95 -38.46
CA ARG A 6 -34.29 -25.49 -38.55
C ARG A 6 -35.73 -25.00 -38.70
N LEU A 7 -36.04 -23.87 -38.06
CA LEU A 7 -37.09 -22.94 -38.48
C LEU A 7 -36.62 -21.49 -38.19
N THR A 8 -36.96 -20.61 -39.11
CA THR A 8 -36.41 -19.26 -39.32
C THR A 8 -37.27 -18.13 -38.74
N ALA A 9 -36.60 -16.98 -38.58
CA ALA A 9 -37.09 -15.58 -38.65
C ALA A 9 -37.63 -14.90 -37.37
N SER A 10 -36.96 -13.81 -36.97
CA SER A 10 -37.53 -12.45 -36.89
C SER A 10 -36.62 -11.52 -36.07
N THR A 11 -36.18 -10.43 -36.68
CA THR A 11 -35.42 -9.34 -36.08
C THR A 11 -36.25 -8.52 -35.09
N ARG A 12 -35.79 -8.40 -33.84
CA ARG A 12 -36.05 -7.22 -32.98
C ARG A 12 -34.81 -6.89 -32.14
N ARG A 13 -34.28 -5.68 -32.32
CA ARG A 13 -33.28 -5.06 -31.44
C ARG A 13 -33.84 -4.96 -30.02
N ALA A 14 -33.20 -5.62 -29.06
CA ALA A 14 -33.42 -5.40 -27.63
C ALA A 14 -32.13 -4.81 -27.01
N ARG A 15 -32.31 -3.77 -26.20
CA ARG A 15 -31.26 -3.02 -25.48
C ARG A 15 -30.55 -3.92 -24.45
N PRO A 16 -29.24 -3.73 -24.15
CA PRO A 16 -28.64 -4.35 -22.99
C PRO A 16 -28.91 -3.48 -21.75
N SER A 17 -29.66 -4.01 -20.79
CA SER A 17 -29.71 -3.48 -19.42
C SER A 17 -29.61 -4.65 -18.44
N ALA A 18 -28.43 -4.84 -17.84
CA ALA A 18 -28.19 -5.50 -16.54
C ALA A 18 -26.69 -5.82 -16.30
N ALA A 19 -25.76 -4.97 -16.74
CA ALA A 19 -24.31 -5.16 -16.48
C ALA A 19 -23.68 -4.03 -15.64
N CYS A 20 -24.44 -2.99 -15.27
CA CYS A 20 -23.91 -1.80 -14.62
C CYS A 20 -24.14 -1.73 -13.10
N ALA A 21 -24.80 -2.73 -12.49
CA ALA A 21 -25.19 -2.67 -11.08
C ALA A 21 -24.19 -3.34 -10.12
N LEU A 22 -23.19 -4.08 -10.61
CA LEU A 22 -22.23 -4.82 -9.79
C LEU A 22 -20.89 -4.09 -9.57
N SER A 23 -20.63 -2.95 -10.22
CA SER A 23 -19.41 -2.16 -10.02
C SER A 23 -19.56 -1.01 -9.02
N ALA A 24 -20.78 -0.56 -8.75
CA ALA A 24 -21.05 0.54 -7.83
C ALA A 24 -20.99 0.11 -6.35
N ALA A 25 -21.50 -1.10 -6.04
CA ALA A 25 -21.54 -1.63 -4.68
C ALA A 25 -20.12 -1.85 -4.09
N SER A 26 -19.13 -2.18 -4.93
CA SER A 26 -17.74 -2.38 -4.50
C SER A 26 -17.01 -1.08 -4.17
N ALA A 27 -17.44 0.04 -4.77
CA ALA A 27 -16.87 1.36 -4.53
C ALA A 27 -17.45 2.00 -3.25
N GLU A 28 -18.73 1.79 -2.98
CA GLU A 28 -19.41 2.30 -1.77
C GLU A 28 -18.90 1.62 -0.49
N VAL A 29 -18.66 0.30 -0.53
CA VAL A 29 -18.07 -0.44 0.61
C VAL A 29 -16.62 -0.01 0.87
N LEU A 30 -15.87 0.37 -0.17
CA LEU A 30 -14.53 0.96 -0.02
C LEU A 30 -14.58 2.40 0.52
N ASP A 31 -15.58 3.19 0.12
CA ASP A 31 -15.76 4.56 0.62
C ASP A 31 -16.10 4.61 2.12
N GLU A 32 -16.81 3.59 2.63
CA GLU A 32 -17.14 3.48 4.05
C GLU A 32 -15.95 2.98 4.89
N LEU A 33 -15.19 2.00 4.39
CA LEU A 33 -13.97 1.50 5.05
C LEU A 33 -12.85 2.56 5.16
N VAL A 34 -12.75 3.48 4.20
CA VAL A 34 -11.77 4.58 4.22
C VAL A 34 -12.25 5.75 5.09
N GLY A 35 -13.57 5.93 5.28
CA GLY A 35 -14.13 6.98 6.13
C GLY A 35 -13.83 6.79 7.63
N HIS A 36 -13.71 5.54 8.09
CA HIS A 36 -13.40 5.22 9.49
C HIS A 36 -11.92 5.35 9.86
N ALA A 37 -11.04 5.64 8.88
CA ALA A 37 -9.61 5.86 9.08
C ALA A 37 -9.26 7.32 9.42
N THR A 38 -10.24 8.18 9.70
CA THR A 38 -10.03 9.54 10.22
C THR A 38 -10.43 9.61 11.69
N PRO A 39 -9.58 10.12 12.60
CA PRO A 39 -10.00 10.32 13.97
C PRO A 39 -11.02 11.47 14.01
N GLN A 40 -12.29 11.15 14.24
CA GLN A 40 -13.25 12.15 14.72
C GLN A 40 -12.87 12.50 16.16
N CYS A 41 -12.03 13.52 16.31
CA CYS A 41 -11.76 14.13 17.59
C CYS A 41 -12.12 15.62 17.50
N ALA A 42 -13.34 15.98 17.88
CA ALA A 42 -13.70 17.27 18.49
C ALA A 42 -15.22 17.38 18.71
N ARG A 43 -15.59 17.76 19.95
CA ARG A 43 -16.87 18.18 20.55
C ARG A 43 -17.27 17.17 21.66
N HIS A 44 -17.36 17.51 22.93
CA HIS A 44 -17.55 18.76 23.67
C HIS A 44 -16.85 18.65 25.04
N MET A 45 -16.31 19.77 25.53
CA MET A 45 -15.97 19.96 26.94
C MET A 45 -17.25 20.31 27.72
N ASP A 46 -17.42 19.70 28.90
CA ASP A 46 -17.64 20.40 30.18
C ASP A 46 -17.87 19.37 31.30
N ASP A 47 -16.87 19.19 32.17
CA ASP A 47 -17.09 18.76 33.56
C ASP A 47 -15.92 19.25 34.44
N PRO A 48 -16.14 20.10 35.46
CA PRO A 48 -15.07 20.74 36.21
C PRO A 48 -14.75 19.97 37.49
N LEU A 49 -13.91 18.94 37.40
CA LEU A 49 -13.17 18.43 38.56
C LEU A 49 -11.70 18.19 38.19
N ARG A 50 -10.90 19.23 38.37
CA ARG A 50 -9.43 19.15 38.42
C ARG A 50 -9.01 18.31 39.63
N LEU A 51 -8.80 17.01 39.41
CA LEU A 51 -7.86 16.24 40.21
C LEU A 51 -6.49 16.35 39.54
N VAL A 52 -5.58 17.08 40.19
CA VAL A 52 -4.16 17.10 39.80
C VAL A 52 -3.58 15.73 40.14
N ALA A 53 -3.58 14.82 39.18
CA ALA A 53 -2.82 13.58 39.28
C ALA A 53 -1.40 13.86 38.76
N ILE A 54 -0.49 14.17 39.68
CA ILE A 54 0.93 13.93 39.47
C ILE A 54 1.10 12.41 39.51
N GLY A 55 0.93 11.76 38.35
CA GLY A 55 1.14 10.33 38.20
C GLY A 55 2.38 10.09 37.35
N CYS A 56 3.39 9.43 37.91
CA CYS A 56 4.29 8.63 37.08
C CYS A 56 3.43 7.75 36.15
N PRO A 57 3.80 7.55 34.87
CA PRO A 57 3.11 6.57 34.05
C PRO A 57 3.17 5.24 34.80
N VAL A 58 2.01 4.73 35.20
CA VAL A 58 1.91 3.46 35.91
C VAL A 58 2.31 2.40 34.89
N GLU A 59 3.54 1.90 35.00
CA GLU A 59 4.06 0.82 34.18
C GLU A 59 3.27 -0.44 34.52
N ARG A 60 2.28 -0.77 33.69
CA ARG A 60 1.41 -1.93 33.91
C ARG A 60 2.03 -3.17 33.27
N VAL A 61 2.07 -4.24 34.06
CA VAL A 61 2.55 -5.56 33.65
C VAL A 61 1.72 -6.06 32.44
N PRO A 62 2.32 -6.75 31.46
CA PRO A 62 1.58 -7.35 30.36
C PRO A 62 0.48 -8.32 30.83
N ASN A 63 -0.65 -8.33 30.13
CA ASN A 63 -1.77 -9.22 30.37
C ASN A 63 -1.71 -10.40 29.40
N VAL A 64 -1.23 -11.54 29.89
CA VAL A 64 -1.05 -12.75 29.09
C VAL A 64 -2.09 -13.79 29.49
N HIS A 65 -2.88 -14.25 28.52
CA HIS A 65 -3.86 -15.30 28.75
C HIS A 65 -3.15 -16.62 29.12
N ALA A 66 -3.72 -17.39 30.06
CA ALA A 66 -3.11 -18.61 30.59
C ALA A 66 -2.80 -19.70 29.54
N THR A 67 -3.49 -19.67 28.38
CA THR A 67 -3.28 -20.61 27.28
C THR A 67 -2.33 -20.09 26.19
N ALA A 68 -1.82 -18.86 26.33
CA ALA A 68 -0.82 -18.34 25.42
C ALA A 68 0.56 -18.96 25.73
N LEU A 69 1.28 -19.33 24.67
CA LEU A 69 2.65 -19.85 24.75
C LEU A 69 3.61 -18.73 24.41
N VAL A 70 4.16 -18.08 25.43
CA VAL A 70 5.15 -17.01 25.29
C VAL A 70 6.51 -17.56 25.68
N HIS A 71 7.47 -17.51 24.76
CA HIS A 71 8.82 -17.98 25.04
C HIS A 71 9.48 -17.09 26.12
N PRO A 72 10.24 -17.64 27.09
CA PRO A 72 10.87 -16.85 28.17
C PRO A 72 11.88 -15.78 27.72
N HIS A 73 12.36 -15.85 26.47
CA HIS A 73 13.27 -14.86 25.89
C HIS A 73 12.56 -13.75 25.10
N ALA A 74 11.25 -13.86 24.88
CA ALA A 74 10.48 -12.82 24.21
C ALA A 74 10.50 -11.54 25.06
N ASP A 75 10.72 -10.41 24.41
CA ASP A 75 10.65 -9.09 25.04
C ASP A 75 9.22 -8.56 24.95
N VAL A 76 8.53 -8.52 26.08
CA VAL A 76 7.12 -8.10 26.17
C VAL A 76 7.03 -6.82 26.99
N GLY A 77 6.75 -5.73 26.31
CA GLY A 77 6.61 -4.40 26.90
C GLY A 77 5.38 -4.24 27.80
N PRO A 78 5.26 -3.07 28.45
CA PRO A 78 4.13 -2.77 29.33
C PRO A 78 2.82 -2.68 28.57
N ASP A 79 1.69 -2.90 29.25
CA ASP A 79 0.33 -2.85 28.68
C ASP A 79 0.08 -3.80 27.49
N VAL A 80 1.00 -4.72 27.17
CA VAL A 80 0.80 -5.69 26.09
C VAL A 80 -0.30 -6.68 26.50
N VAL A 81 -1.23 -6.94 25.59
CA VAL A 81 -2.30 -7.93 25.78
C VAL A 81 -2.08 -9.10 24.84
N ILE A 82 -1.95 -10.30 25.39
CA ILE A 82 -1.78 -11.54 24.62
C ILE A 82 -2.99 -12.45 24.86
N GLY A 83 -3.80 -12.60 23.82
CA GLY A 83 -5.01 -13.41 23.82
C GLY A 83 -4.78 -14.92 23.89
N PRO A 84 -5.86 -15.71 23.95
CA PRO A 84 -5.77 -17.16 24.12
C PRO A 84 -5.13 -17.85 22.91
N TYR A 85 -4.34 -18.89 23.18
CA TYR A 85 -3.71 -19.74 22.15
C TYR A 85 -2.77 -18.99 21.18
N CYS A 86 -2.26 -17.83 21.59
CA CYS A 86 -1.16 -17.19 20.88
C CYS A 86 0.15 -17.96 21.09
N VAL A 87 1.03 -17.88 20.11
CA VAL A 87 2.40 -18.38 20.19
C VAL A 87 3.36 -17.23 19.88
N VAL A 88 4.27 -16.94 20.81
CA VAL A 88 5.28 -15.89 20.68
C VAL A 88 6.66 -16.51 20.82
N GLY A 89 7.46 -16.43 19.76
CA GLY A 89 8.80 -17.00 19.66
C GLY A 89 9.87 -16.31 20.52
N PRO A 90 11.08 -16.88 20.61
CA PRO A 90 12.15 -16.42 21.49
C PRO A 90 12.69 -15.03 21.15
N ASP A 91 12.77 -14.69 19.86
CA ASP A 91 13.39 -13.45 19.38
C ASP A 91 12.35 -12.38 19.01
N VAL A 92 11.18 -12.41 19.65
CA VAL A 92 10.10 -11.47 19.40
C VAL A 92 10.15 -10.33 20.40
N MET A 93 10.00 -9.10 19.91
CA MET A 93 9.82 -7.90 20.71
C MET A 93 8.44 -7.30 20.46
N LEU A 94 7.60 -7.27 21.48
CA LEU A 94 6.30 -6.62 21.51
C LEU A 94 6.41 -5.32 22.30
N GLN A 95 6.30 -4.17 21.62
CA GLN A 95 6.37 -2.89 22.30
C GLN A 95 5.07 -2.54 23.05
N GLN A 96 5.08 -1.43 23.79
CA GLN A 96 3.99 -1.03 24.69
C GLN A 96 2.61 -1.06 24.01
N GLY A 97 1.62 -1.63 24.71
CA GLY A 97 0.23 -1.58 24.29
C GLY A 97 -0.10 -2.37 23.01
N VAL A 98 0.81 -3.24 22.55
CA VAL A 98 0.50 -4.20 21.49
C VAL A 98 -0.61 -5.14 21.97
N HIS A 99 -1.60 -5.39 21.10
CA HIS A 99 -2.72 -6.27 21.43
C HIS A 99 -2.79 -7.42 20.42
N LEU A 100 -2.43 -8.61 20.87
CA LEU A 100 -2.64 -9.85 20.14
C LEU A 100 -3.99 -10.45 20.56
N GLN A 101 -4.92 -10.60 19.62
CA GLN A 101 -6.13 -11.38 19.84
C GLN A 101 -5.81 -12.88 19.87
N SER A 102 -6.81 -13.75 19.88
CA SER A 102 -6.58 -15.20 19.96
C SER A 102 -5.85 -15.78 18.74
N HIS A 103 -5.10 -16.87 18.91
CA HIS A 103 -4.52 -17.65 17.80
C HIS A 103 -3.59 -16.86 16.87
N VAL A 104 -2.85 -15.89 17.41
CA VAL A 104 -1.79 -15.19 16.67
C VAL A 104 -0.48 -15.94 16.85
N VAL A 105 0.27 -16.12 15.75
CA VAL A 105 1.63 -16.67 15.79
C VAL A 105 2.61 -15.59 15.38
N ILE A 106 3.57 -15.28 16.25
CA ILE A 106 4.68 -14.37 15.96
C ILE A 106 5.98 -15.12 16.25
N ASP A 107 6.86 -15.19 15.25
CA ASP A 107 8.13 -15.90 15.34
C ASP A 107 9.24 -15.15 14.60
N GLY A 108 10.45 -15.70 14.59
CA GLY A 108 11.65 -15.07 14.03
C GLY A 108 12.06 -13.81 14.78
N LYS A 109 13.09 -13.13 14.27
CA LYS A 109 13.52 -11.83 14.81
C LYS A 109 12.54 -10.74 14.40
N THR A 110 11.45 -10.64 15.14
CA THR A 110 10.31 -9.78 14.82
C THR A 110 10.09 -8.72 15.88
N ARG A 111 10.06 -7.46 15.45
CA ARG A 111 9.68 -6.33 16.29
C ARG A 111 8.32 -5.79 15.90
N VAL A 112 7.42 -5.66 16.87
CA VAL A 112 6.08 -5.07 16.69
C VAL A 112 5.95 -3.78 17.50
N GLY A 113 5.69 -2.67 16.81
CA GLY A 113 5.62 -1.33 17.39
C GLY A 113 4.39 -1.07 18.24
N CYS A 114 4.47 -0.01 19.05
CA CYS A 114 3.47 0.31 20.08
C CYS A 114 2.04 0.42 19.55
N GLY A 115 1.05 0.00 20.33
CA GLY A 115 -0.37 0.17 20.02
C GLY A 115 -0.87 -0.61 18.79
N THR A 116 -0.05 -1.47 18.20
CA THR A 116 -0.43 -2.31 17.06
C THR A 116 -1.38 -3.42 17.52
N ILE A 117 -2.44 -3.65 16.75
CA ILE A 117 -3.47 -4.67 17.03
C ILE A 117 -3.36 -5.78 15.98
N VAL A 118 -3.23 -7.01 16.45
CA VAL A 118 -3.13 -8.21 15.60
C VAL A 118 -4.32 -9.13 15.86
N TYR A 119 -5.05 -9.43 14.80
CA TYR A 119 -6.28 -10.21 14.81
C TYR A 119 -6.02 -11.71 14.57
N PRO A 120 -7.02 -12.57 14.82
CA PRO A 120 -6.80 -14.00 14.87
C PRO A 120 -6.24 -14.64 13.60
N PHE A 121 -5.44 -15.69 13.79
CA PHE A 121 -4.84 -16.49 12.71
C PHE A 121 -3.84 -15.72 11.84
N ALA A 122 -3.38 -14.54 12.29
CA ALA A 122 -2.24 -13.88 11.68
C ALA A 122 -0.95 -14.64 11.99
N SER A 123 -0.06 -14.75 11.00
CA SER A 123 1.25 -15.39 11.11
C SER A 123 2.33 -14.40 10.70
N LEU A 124 3.11 -13.92 11.67
CA LEU A 124 4.07 -12.84 11.50
C LEU A 124 5.49 -13.32 11.78
N GLY A 125 6.43 -12.95 10.90
CA GLY A 125 7.87 -13.18 11.10
C GLY A 125 8.37 -14.56 10.68
N GLY A 126 7.50 -15.41 10.14
CA GLY A 126 7.88 -16.70 9.60
C GLY A 126 8.91 -16.62 8.47
N ALA A 127 9.61 -17.72 8.23
CA ALA A 127 10.67 -17.80 7.22
C ALA A 127 10.15 -17.41 5.81
N PRO A 128 10.95 -16.71 5.00
CA PRO A 128 10.69 -16.42 3.59
C PRO A 128 10.25 -17.63 2.79
N GLN A 129 9.30 -17.44 1.87
CA GLN A 129 8.94 -18.43 0.85
C GLN A 129 9.83 -18.29 -0.41
N ASP A 130 11.14 -18.15 -0.21
CA ASP A 130 12.14 -18.09 -1.29
C ASP A 130 13.02 -19.33 -1.26
N LYS A 131 13.16 -20.02 -2.40
CA LYS A 131 13.99 -21.23 -2.52
C LYS A 131 15.49 -20.97 -2.30
N LYS A 132 15.93 -19.72 -2.45
CA LYS A 132 17.31 -19.30 -2.23
C LYS A 132 17.58 -18.91 -0.77
N HIS A 133 16.54 -18.86 0.07
CA HIS A 133 16.72 -18.58 1.49
C HIS A 133 17.42 -19.76 2.15
N ASP A 134 18.55 -19.45 2.78
CA ASP A 134 19.30 -20.39 3.59
C ASP A 134 18.82 -20.30 5.04
N LEU A 135 18.39 -21.44 5.59
CA LEU A 135 17.87 -21.56 6.96
C LEU A 135 18.99 -21.57 8.01
N ASP A 136 20.22 -21.92 7.60
CA ASP A 136 21.38 -22.00 8.50
C ASP A 136 22.00 -20.62 8.74
N VAL A 137 21.68 -19.65 7.88
CA VAL A 137 22.14 -18.26 8.01
C VAL A 137 21.24 -17.51 8.99
N ALA A 138 21.66 -17.50 10.25
CA ALA A 138 21.03 -16.69 11.28
C ALA A 138 21.29 -15.19 11.06
N ALA A 139 20.26 -14.37 11.27
CA ALA A 139 20.43 -12.92 11.34
C ALA A 139 21.32 -12.54 12.53
N ALA A 140 22.16 -11.52 12.38
CA ALA A 140 23.01 -10.99 13.45
C ALA A 140 22.16 -10.60 14.68
N ALA A 141 22.76 -10.57 15.87
CA ALA A 141 22.05 -10.35 17.14
C ALA A 141 21.20 -9.07 17.13
N ASP A 142 21.71 -8.03 16.49
CA ASP A 142 21.23 -6.66 16.45
C ASP A 142 20.38 -6.34 15.19
N GLU A 143 20.10 -7.35 14.36
CA GLU A 143 19.28 -7.22 13.16
C GLU A 143 17.91 -7.89 13.30
N TRP A 144 16.86 -7.15 12.98
CA TRP A 144 15.51 -7.69 12.81
C TRP A 144 15.36 -8.31 11.42
N THR A 145 14.58 -9.38 11.31
CA THR A 145 14.14 -9.92 10.01
C THR A 145 12.81 -9.31 9.58
N LEU A 146 11.97 -8.94 10.55
CA LEU A 146 10.70 -8.24 10.36
C LEU A 146 10.56 -7.09 11.36
N THR A 147 10.19 -5.92 10.86
CA THR A 147 9.81 -4.76 11.67
C THR A 147 8.41 -4.28 11.29
N ILE A 148 7.53 -4.19 12.27
CA ILE A 148 6.19 -3.59 12.16
C ILE A 148 6.16 -2.32 13.00
N GLY A 149 5.68 -1.23 12.41
CA GLY A 149 5.55 0.07 13.05
C GLY A 149 4.49 0.12 14.15
N ARG A 150 4.23 1.33 14.63
CA ARG A 150 3.19 1.58 15.65
C ARG A 150 1.80 1.73 15.03
N ASN A 151 0.77 1.54 15.86
CA ASN A 151 -0.65 1.75 15.52
C ASN A 151 -1.10 1.03 14.24
N CYS A 152 -0.49 -0.09 13.92
CA CYS A 152 -0.91 -0.88 12.77
C CYS A 152 -2.14 -1.73 13.13
N VAL A 153 -2.98 -1.99 12.14
CA VAL A 153 -4.10 -2.93 12.23
C VAL A 153 -3.80 -4.10 11.32
N VAL A 154 -3.54 -5.26 11.91
CA VAL A 154 -3.22 -6.51 11.21
C VAL A 154 -4.39 -7.46 11.36
N ARG A 155 -5.21 -7.59 10.31
CA ARG A 155 -6.44 -8.37 10.31
C ARG A 155 -6.19 -9.88 10.22
N GLU A 156 -7.28 -10.63 10.21
CA GLU A 156 -7.29 -12.08 10.27
C GLU A 156 -6.57 -12.71 9.08
N ARG A 157 -5.88 -13.83 9.31
CA ARG A 157 -5.17 -14.59 8.26
C ARG A 157 -4.09 -13.79 7.51
N VAL A 158 -3.67 -12.62 8.03
CA VAL A 158 -2.56 -11.89 7.44
C VAL A 158 -1.27 -12.67 7.64
N THR A 159 -0.46 -12.75 6.59
CA THR A 159 0.86 -13.38 6.64
C THR A 159 1.93 -12.35 6.31
N VAL A 160 2.97 -12.29 7.13
CA VAL A 160 4.12 -11.41 6.91
C VAL A 160 5.39 -12.21 7.15
N HIS A 161 6.24 -12.30 6.13
CA HIS A 161 7.49 -13.05 6.19
C HIS A 161 8.68 -12.13 6.45
N GLY A 162 9.67 -12.64 7.19
CA GLY A 162 10.93 -11.93 7.41
C GLY A 162 11.76 -11.77 6.13
N ARG A 163 12.90 -11.10 6.23
CA ARG A 163 13.87 -10.94 5.14
C ARG A 163 14.51 -12.25 4.70
N THR A 164 15.03 -12.28 3.48
CA THR A 164 15.88 -13.38 2.99
C THR A 164 17.28 -13.32 3.57
N SER A 165 18.00 -14.45 3.53
CA SER A 165 19.36 -14.60 4.10
C SER A 165 20.40 -13.71 3.40
N TYR A 166 20.17 -13.40 2.12
CA TYR A 166 21.04 -12.55 1.30
C TYR A 166 20.58 -11.09 1.22
N SER A 167 19.47 -10.74 1.87
CA SER A 167 19.02 -9.36 2.01
C SER A 167 19.54 -8.77 3.31
N SER A 168 20.07 -7.55 3.27
CA SER A 168 20.49 -6.80 4.46
C SER A 168 19.35 -6.01 5.11
N CYS A 169 18.25 -5.80 4.39
CA CYS A 169 17.13 -5.00 4.88
C CYS A 169 16.02 -5.91 5.43
N PRO A 170 15.46 -5.62 6.62
CA PRO A 170 14.29 -6.33 7.12
C PRO A 170 13.08 -6.12 6.21
N THR A 171 12.16 -7.09 6.15
CA THR A 171 10.78 -6.79 5.74
C THR A 171 10.24 -5.74 6.71
N THR A 172 9.75 -4.61 6.19
CA THR A 172 9.33 -3.48 7.01
C THR A 172 7.89 -3.08 6.69
N ILE A 173 7.09 -2.92 7.73
CA ILE A 173 5.77 -2.27 7.70
C ILE A 173 5.87 -1.00 8.54
N GLY A 174 5.60 0.15 7.93
CA GLY A 174 5.66 1.45 8.61
C GLY A 174 4.49 1.68 9.57
N ASP A 175 4.45 2.87 10.17
CA ASP A 175 3.42 3.27 11.12
C ASP A 175 2.03 3.43 10.48
N ASP A 176 0.99 3.24 11.30
CA ASP A 176 -0.41 3.51 10.96
C ASP A 176 -0.92 2.73 9.73
N CYS A 177 -0.36 1.55 9.44
CA CYS A 177 -0.76 0.72 8.32
C CYS A 177 -1.98 -0.14 8.64
N TRP A 178 -2.79 -0.42 7.62
CA TRP A 178 -3.94 -1.32 7.69
C TRP A 178 -3.75 -2.49 6.74
N LEU A 179 -3.52 -3.68 7.29
CA LEU A 179 -3.43 -4.93 6.54
C LEU A 179 -4.74 -5.70 6.76
N LEU A 180 -5.58 -5.77 5.74
CA LEU A 180 -6.89 -6.41 5.83
C LEU A 180 -6.81 -7.93 5.63
N CYS A 181 -7.95 -8.59 5.87
CA CYS A 181 -8.03 -10.04 6.01
C CYS A 181 -7.38 -10.76 4.82
N GLY A 182 -6.50 -11.72 5.12
CA GLY A 182 -5.85 -12.57 4.12
C GLY A 182 -4.76 -11.87 3.29
N ALA A 183 -4.36 -10.64 3.63
CA ALA A 183 -3.23 -10.00 2.97
C ALA A 183 -1.93 -10.80 3.22
N HIS A 184 -1.12 -10.93 2.17
CA HIS A 184 0.18 -11.58 2.21
C HIS A 184 1.28 -10.56 1.89
N ILE A 185 2.23 -10.43 2.81
CA ILE A 185 3.44 -9.62 2.65
C ILE A 185 4.65 -10.55 2.62
N ALA A 186 5.25 -10.71 1.44
CA ALA A 186 6.42 -11.53 1.26
C ALA A 186 7.69 -10.89 1.83
N HIS A 187 8.79 -11.63 1.71
CA HIS A 187 10.11 -11.24 2.17
C HIS A 187 10.63 -9.95 1.53
N ASP A 188 11.44 -9.21 2.29
CA ASP A 188 12.16 -8.01 1.84
C ASP A 188 11.26 -6.85 1.39
N ALA A 189 9.95 -6.96 1.59
CA ALA A 189 8.99 -5.92 1.24
C ALA A 189 9.12 -4.70 2.16
N GLN A 190 8.89 -3.51 1.58
CA GLN A 190 9.04 -2.22 2.24
C GLN A 190 7.74 -1.42 2.14
N LEU A 191 6.86 -1.60 3.12
CA LEU A 191 5.66 -0.78 3.26
C LEU A 191 6.00 0.44 4.11
N LYS A 192 5.75 1.64 3.57
CA LYS A 192 5.93 2.90 4.31
C LYS A 192 4.73 3.15 5.23
N ARG A 193 4.44 4.40 5.60
CA ARG A 193 3.40 4.72 6.60
C ARG A 193 2.03 4.88 5.96
N ARG A 194 0.98 4.65 6.76
CA ARG A 194 -0.43 4.83 6.36
C ARG A 194 -0.82 4.05 5.10
N VAL A 195 -0.15 2.93 4.84
CA VAL A 195 -0.47 2.06 3.71
C VAL A 195 -1.71 1.24 4.04
N VAL A 196 -2.63 1.14 3.08
CA VAL A 196 -3.79 0.25 3.18
C VAL A 196 -3.62 -0.90 2.20
N VAL A 197 -3.57 -2.12 2.71
CA VAL A 197 -3.53 -3.36 1.95
C VAL A 197 -4.86 -4.07 2.15
N SER A 198 -5.71 -4.07 1.12
CA SER A 198 -7.06 -4.63 1.23
C SER A 198 -7.07 -6.17 1.26
N ASN A 199 -8.26 -6.75 1.38
CA ASN A 199 -8.44 -8.19 1.54
C ASN A 199 -7.80 -9.00 0.41
N ASP A 200 -7.17 -10.11 0.79
CA ASP A 200 -6.57 -11.10 -0.11
C ASP A 200 -5.60 -10.50 -1.15
N VAL A 201 -4.92 -9.40 -0.80
CA VAL A 201 -3.83 -8.84 -1.60
C VAL A 201 -2.58 -9.68 -1.40
N CYS A 202 -1.88 -9.98 -2.49
CA CYS A 202 -0.60 -10.67 -2.47
C CYS A 202 0.53 -9.73 -2.89
N VAL A 203 1.38 -9.37 -1.94
CA VAL A 203 2.60 -8.57 -2.14
C VAL A 203 3.79 -9.51 -2.23
N ALA A 204 4.39 -9.65 -3.42
CA ALA A 204 5.56 -10.50 -3.62
C ALA A 204 6.86 -9.88 -3.08
N GLY A 205 7.96 -10.63 -3.18
CA GLY A 205 9.24 -10.26 -2.59
C GLY A 205 9.81 -8.93 -3.13
N HIS A 206 10.52 -8.21 -2.28
CA HIS A 206 11.19 -6.94 -2.63
C HIS A 206 10.27 -5.81 -3.15
N VAL A 207 8.96 -5.88 -2.91
CA VAL A 207 8.03 -4.82 -3.29
C VAL A 207 8.17 -3.63 -2.35
N THR A 208 8.15 -2.41 -2.88
CA THR A 208 8.11 -1.17 -2.10
C THR A 208 6.76 -0.47 -2.28
N ILE A 209 6.11 -0.06 -1.18
CA ILE A 209 4.82 0.64 -1.20
C ILE A 209 4.96 1.96 -0.43
N GLY A 210 4.80 3.07 -1.15
CA GLY A 210 4.98 4.42 -0.64
C GLY A 210 3.91 4.89 0.35
N ASP A 211 4.20 6.00 1.02
CA ASP A 211 3.35 6.59 2.07
C ASP A 211 1.91 6.80 1.58
N GLY A 212 0.91 6.33 2.33
CA GLY A 212 -0.50 6.56 2.05
C GLY A 212 -1.06 5.83 0.82
N ALA A 213 -0.30 4.92 0.20
CA ALA A 213 -0.81 4.17 -0.94
C ALA A 213 -1.91 3.18 -0.53
N VAL A 214 -2.86 2.94 -1.42
CA VAL A 214 -4.00 2.05 -1.21
C VAL A 214 -3.98 0.95 -2.26
N ILE A 215 -3.93 -0.30 -1.80
CA ILE A 215 -4.00 -1.48 -2.64
C ILE A 215 -5.38 -2.11 -2.49
N GLY A 216 -6.18 -2.08 -3.56
CA GLY A 216 -7.52 -2.66 -3.59
C GLY A 216 -7.51 -4.18 -3.42
N GLY A 217 -8.66 -4.77 -3.08
CA GLY A 217 -8.74 -6.19 -2.72
C GLY A 217 -8.39 -7.11 -3.89
N GLN A 218 -7.87 -8.30 -3.58
CA GLN A 218 -7.52 -9.34 -4.56
C GLN A 218 -6.50 -8.89 -5.61
N VAL A 219 -5.60 -7.98 -5.24
CA VAL A 219 -4.51 -7.51 -6.10
C VAL A 219 -3.28 -8.39 -5.95
N GLY A 220 -2.60 -8.68 -7.05
CA GLY A 220 -1.26 -9.25 -7.05
C GLY A 220 -0.21 -8.22 -7.45
N LEU A 221 0.78 -7.97 -6.59
CA LEU A 221 1.97 -7.18 -6.90
C LEU A 221 3.14 -8.11 -7.21
N LYS A 222 3.70 -8.01 -8.42
CA LYS A 222 4.89 -8.77 -8.82
C LYS A 222 6.11 -8.33 -8.01
N GLN A 223 7.07 -9.25 -7.83
CA GLN A 223 8.32 -8.95 -7.13
C GLN A 223 9.05 -7.72 -7.72
N HIS A 224 9.74 -6.97 -6.86
CA HIS A 224 10.47 -5.73 -7.19
C HIS A 224 9.64 -4.53 -7.66
N VAL A 225 8.30 -4.62 -7.68
CA VAL A 225 7.44 -3.48 -8.02
C VAL A 225 7.59 -2.37 -6.98
N THR A 226 7.66 -1.13 -7.44
CA THR A 226 7.53 0.07 -6.59
C THR A 226 6.19 0.74 -6.82
N VAL A 227 5.37 0.85 -5.77
CA VAL A 227 4.14 1.64 -5.73
C VAL A 227 4.44 2.98 -5.10
N GLY A 228 4.25 4.07 -5.86
CA GLY A 228 4.49 5.43 -5.37
C GLY A 228 3.54 5.87 -4.24
N PRO A 229 3.91 6.92 -3.49
CA PRO A 229 3.06 7.44 -2.40
C PRO A 229 1.71 7.92 -2.91
N LEU A 230 0.68 7.76 -2.08
CA LEU A 230 -0.72 8.10 -2.36
C LEU A 230 -1.27 7.53 -3.68
N ALA A 231 -0.58 6.55 -4.29
CA ALA A 231 -1.09 5.83 -5.42
C ALA A 231 -2.25 4.92 -5.01
N MET A 232 -3.13 4.62 -5.95
CA MET A 232 -4.24 3.70 -5.76
C MET A 232 -4.21 2.60 -6.82
N VAL A 233 -4.22 1.36 -6.36
CA VAL A 233 -4.38 0.18 -7.20
C VAL A 233 -5.81 -0.31 -7.06
N GLY A 234 -6.57 -0.36 -8.16
CA GLY A 234 -7.93 -0.90 -8.14
C GLY A 234 -7.95 -2.38 -7.79
N GLY A 235 -9.07 -2.86 -7.26
CA GLY A 235 -9.24 -4.27 -6.91
C GLY A 235 -9.12 -5.21 -8.12
N GLN A 236 -8.78 -6.47 -7.86
CA GLN A 236 -8.60 -7.52 -8.87
C GLN A 236 -7.55 -7.21 -9.94
N SER A 237 -6.61 -6.32 -9.64
CA SER A 237 -5.52 -5.96 -10.53
C SER A 237 -4.32 -6.90 -10.42
N ALA A 238 -3.60 -7.08 -11.54
CA ALA A 238 -2.28 -7.70 -11.55
C ALA A 238 -1.23 -6.66 -11.96
N VAL A 239 -0.45 -6.21 -10.99
CA VAL A 239 0.57 -5.17 -11.17
C VAL A 239 1.91 -5.83 -11.47
N ASP A 240 2.37 -5.71 -12.70
CA ASP A 240 3.62 -6.30 -13.19
C ASP A 240 4.77 -5.30 -13.35
N GLY A 241 4.60 -4.09 -12.82
CA GLY A 241 5.66 -3.10 -12.68
C GLY A 241 5.18 -1.81 -12.01
N ASP A 242 6.07 -0.83 -11.91
CA ASP A 242 5.91 0.32 -11.02
C ASP A 242 4.63 1.15 -11.24
N VAL A 243 4.10 1.65 -10.13
CA VAL A 243 2.93 2.53 -10.08
C VAL A 243 3.39 3.95 -9.74
N LEU A 244 3.00 4.91 -10.58
CA LEU A 244 3.34 6.32 -10.42
C LEU A 244 2.89 6.87 -9.04
N PRO A 245 3.68 7.73 -8.38
CA PRO A 245 3.20 8.53 -7.25
C PRO A 245 1.89 9.23 -7.61
N TYR A 246 0.92 9.18 -6.69
CA TYR A 246 -0.41 9.74 -6.90
C TYR A 246 -1.18 9.14 -8.07
N GLY A 247 -0.68 8.08 -8.71
CA GLY A 247 -1.29 7.42 -9.86
C GLY A 247 -2.47 6.54 -9.45
N LEU A 248 -3.40 6.36 -10.38
CA LEU A 248 -4.47 5.36 -10.30
C LEU A 248 -4.21 4.31 -11.38
N VAL A 249 -4.02 3.06 -10.96
CA VAL A 249 -3.86 1.91 -11.87
C VAL A 249 -4.96 0.89 -11.67
N MET A 250 -5.44 0.28 -12.76
CA MET A 250 -6.47 -0.77 -12.71
C MET A 250 -6.30 -1.78 -13.85
N GLY A 251 -6.89 -2.97 -13.71
CA GLY A 251 -6.89 -4.05 -14.69
C GLY A 251 -5.87 -5.17 -14.44
N ASN A 252 -5.95 -6.22 -15.26
CA ASN A 252 -5.07 -7.39 -15.23
C ASN A 252 -4.61 -7.70 -16.67
N ARG A 253 -3.45 -7.24 -17.14
CA ARG A 253 -2.41 -6.45 -16.46
C ARG A 253 -2.83 -5.00 -16.16
N ALA A 254 -2.37 -4.47 -15.04
CA ALA A 254 -2.72 -3.13 -14.57
C ALA A 254 -2.16 -2.04 -15.51
N LYS A 255 -2.97 -1.00 -15.77
CA LYS A 255 -2.60 0.16 -16.57
C LYS A 255 -2.93 1.45 -15.83
N LEU A 256 -2.12 2.48 -16.09
CA LEU A 256 -2.32 3.83 -15.57
C LEU A 256 -3.59 4.43 -16.20
N VAL A 257 -4.57 4.76 -15.36
CA VAL A 257 -5.85 5.35 -15.75
C VAL A 257 -5.83 6.87 -15.58
N GLY A 258 -5.11 7.36 -14.57
CA GLY A 258 -5.09 8.77 -14.21
C GLY A 258 -4.33 9.03 -12.91
N LEU A 259 -4.63 10.17 -12.29
CA LEU A 259 -4.20 10.47 -10.92
C LEU A 259 -5.32 10.12 -9.93
N ASN A 260 -4.93 9.78 -8.70
CA ASN A 260 -5.79 9.56 -7.55
C ASN A 260 -6.32 10.90 -7.00
N LEU A 261 -7.19 11.56 -7.76
CA LEU A 261 -7.75 12.87 -7.40
C LEU A 261 -8.59 12.85 -6.12
N VAL A 262 -9.17 11.70 -5.76
CA VAL A 262 -9.89 11.54 -4.49
C VAL A 262 -8.90 11.49 -3.33
N GLY A 263 -7.87 10.66 -3.42
CA GLY A 263 -6.82 10.55 -2.40
C GLY A 263 -6.09 11.88 -2.19
N LEU A 264 -5.71 12.58 -3.26
CA LEU A 264 -5.07 13.90 -3.18
C LEU A 264 -5.96 14.92 -2.45
N ARG A 265 -7.27 14.97 -2.75
CA ARG A 265 -8.20 15.87 -2.05
C ARG A 265 -8.38 15.52 -0.58
N ARG A 266 -8.49 14.22 -0.25
CA ARG A 266 -8.61 13.75 1.15
C ARG A 266 -7.32 13.97 1.95
N ALA A 267 -6.16 13.96 1.29
CA ALA A 267 -4.88 14.29 1.89
C ALA A 267 -4.65 15.80 2.09
N GLY A 268 -5.63 16.66 1.71
CA GLY A 268 -5.55 18.10 1.91
C GLY A 268 -4.66 18.84 0.90
N VAL A 269 -4.30 18.19 -0.22
CA VAL A 269 -3.46 18.81 -1.26
C VAL A 269 -4.19 19.98 -1.91
N LEU A 270 -3.47 21.10 -2.09
CA LEU A 270 -4.06 22.33 -2.61
C LEU A 270 -4.56 22.14 -4.04
N ARG A 271 -5.69 22.78 -4.37
CA ARG A 271 -6.28 22.71 -5.72
C ARG A 271 -5.31 23.20 -6.81
N SER A 272 -4.47 24.18 -6.51
CA SER A 272 -3.42 24.69 -7.40
C SER A 272 -2.35 23.64 -7.68
N GLU A 273 -1.92 22.90 -6.67
CA GLU A 273 -0.93 21.81 -6.82
C GLU A 273 -1.51 20.62 -7.57
N ILE A 274 -2.75 20.23 -7.28
CA ILE A 274 -3.46 19.19 -8.05
C ILE A 274 -3.57 19.61 -9.53
N LYS A 275 -3.86 20.89 -9.80
CA LYS A 275 -3.88 21.42 -11.16
C LYS A 275 -2.51 21.23 -11.80
N LEU A 276 -1.42 21.66 -11.16
CA LEU A 276 -0.07 21.55 -11.71
C LEU A 276 0.36 20.10 -11.95
N LEU A 277 0.07 19.20 -11.00
CA LEU A 277 0.26 17.75 -11.15
C LEU A 277 -0.46 17.21 -12.38
N LEU A 278 -1.72 17.63 -12.61
CA LEU A 278 -2.48 17.24 -13.80
C LEU A 278 -1.86 17.77 -15.09
N GLN A 279 -1.34 19.01 -15.11
CA GLN A 279 -0.69 19.57 -16.30
C GLN A 279 0.58 18.79 -16.65
N ALA A 280 1.41 18.51 -15.64
CA ALA A 280 2.62 17.68 -15.76
C ALA A 280 2.27 16.25 -16.23
N TYR A 281 1.31 15.60 -15.57
CA TYR A 281 0.85 14.26 -15.92
C TYR A 281 0.36 14.18 -17.36
N ARG A 282 -0.45 15.14 -17.80
CA ARG A 282 -0.99 15.17 -19.17
C ARG A 282 0.09 15.40 -20.21
N TYR A 283 1.08 16.23 -19.91
CA TYR A 283 2.23 16.40 -20.80
C TYR A 283 3.07 15.11 -20.88
N ILE A 284 3.38 14.48 -19.73
CA ILE A 284 4.23 13.30 -19.67
C ILE A 284 3.55 12.05 -20.27
N PHE A 285 2.27 11.82 -20.01
CA PHE A 285 1.57 10.59 -20.40
C PHE A 285 0.51 10.77 -21.50
N GLY A 286 0.21 12.00 -21.90
CA GLY A 286 -0.80 12.28 -22.91
C GLY A 286 -0.31 12.02 -24.34
N ARG A 287 -0.84 10.98 -24.98
CA ARG A 287 -1.08 10.96 -26.42
C ARG A 287 -2.61 10.91 -26.61
N GLY A 288 -3.24 12.06 -26.82
CA GLY A 288 -4.70 12.13 -27.03
C GLY A 288 -5.59 12.28 -25.78
N CYS A 289 -5.12 12.95 -24.73
CA CYS A 289 -6.00 13.28 -23.60
C CYS A 289 -7.12 14.24 -24.04
N VAL A 290 -8.37 13.91 -23.69
CA VAL A 290 -9.52 14.80 -23.85
C VAL A 290 -9.25 16.09 -23.09
N ASN A 291 -9.23 17.21 -23.81
CA ASN A 291 -8.95 18.52 -23.25
C ASN A 291 -10.12 18.92 -22.33
N THR A 292 -10.02 18.60 -21.03
CA THR A 292 -11.10 18.83 -20.06
C THR A 292 -11.21 20.29 -19.60
N GLY A 293 -10.45 21.22 -20.21
CA GLY A 293 -10.44 22.66 -19.89
C GLY A 293 -9.85 23.03 -18.52
N PHE A 294 -10.03 22.18 -17.49
CA PHE A 294 -9.63 22.46 -16.11
C PHE A 294 -8.11 22.56 -15.89
N ALA A 295 -7.33 21.74 -16.59
CA ALA A 295 -5.87 21.67 -16.46
C ALA A 295 -5.22 21.27 -17.79
N PRO A 296 -5.09 22.18 -18.77
CA PRO A 296 -4.44 21.85 -20.04
C PRO A 296 -3.00 21.34 -19.78
N ALA A 297 -2.51 20.46 -20.66
CA ALA A 297 -1.12 20.02 -20.59
C ALA A 297 -0.16 21.21 -20.61
N LEU A 298 1.05 21.04 -20.08
CA LEU A 298 2.10 22.05 -20.21
C LEU A 298 2.32 22.39 -21.69
N ASP A 299 2.44 23.69 -21.98
CA ASP A 299 2.69 24.19 -23.33
C ASP A 299 4.18 24.04 -23.68
N LEU A 300 4.55 22.78 -23.94
CA LEU A 300 5.92 22.36 -24.20
C LEU A 300 5.96 21.54 -25.48
N ALA A 301 7.10 21.57 -26.18
CA ALA A 301 7.30 20.78 -27.37
C ALA A 301 7.12 19.28 -27.06
N TYR A 302 6.48 18.57 -27.97
CA TYR A 302 6.26 17.13 -27.80
C TYR A 302 7.57 16.35 -27.97
N ARG A 303 7.88 15.45 -27.02
CA ARG A 303 8.96 14.47 -27.14
C ARG A 303 8.40 13.07 -27.29
N GLU A 304 9.10 12.22 -28.02
CA GLU A 304 8.62 10.86 -28.32
C GLU A 304 8.51 9.99 -27.06
N THR A 305 9.53 10.03 -26.20
CA THR A 305 9.61 9.18 -25.02
C THR A 305 9.04 9.87 -23.78
N THR A 306 8.47 9.08 -22.88
CA THR A 306 7.93 9.55 -21.60
C THR A 306 9.02 10.13 -20.70
N VAL A 307 10.23 9.57 -20.74
CA VAL A 307 11.38 10.05 -19.96
C VAL A 307 11.83 11.43 -20.46
N ASP A 308 11.91 11.63 -21.78
CA ASP A 308 12.28 12.94 -22.34
C ASP A 308 11.24 14.02 -21.97
N ARG A 309 9.95 13.67 -22.02
CA ARG A 309 8.88 14.56 -21.56
C ARG A 309 9.01 14.86 -20.07
N ALA A 310 9.36 13.89 -19.24
CA ALA A 310 9.61 14.13 -17.81
C ALA A 310 10.82 15.06 -17.57
N VAL A 311 11.92 14.85 -18.30
CA VAL A 311 13.12 15.72 -18.22
C VAL A 311 12.80 17.14 -18.67
N GLU A 312 12.03 17.31 -19.75
CA GLU A 312 11.61 18.63 -20.23
C GLU A 312 10.67 19.33 -19.25
N ALA A 313 9.70 18.61 -18.67
CA ALA A 313 8.85 19.14 -17.61
C ALA A 313 9.68 19.60 -16.39
N LYS A 314 10.70 18.83 -15.99
CA LYS A 314 11.60 19.21 -14.90
C LYS A 314 12.33 20.52 -15.19
N ARG A 315 12.82 20.70 -16.42
CA ARG A 315 13.49 21.95 -16.84
C ARG A 315 12.53 23.13 -16.85
N PHE A 316 11.30 22.94 -17.34
CA PHE A 316 10.26 23.96 -17.33
C PHE A 316 9.98 24.47 -15.90
N PHE A 317 9.77 23.56 -14.93
CA PHE A 317 9.54 23.97 -13.55
C PHE A 317 10.71 24.75 -12.95
N HIS A 318 11.95 24.39 -13.30
CA HIS A 318 13.11 25.15 -12.85
C HIS A 318 13.17 26.57 -13.45
N GLN A 319 12.84 26.72 -14.74
CA GLN A 319 12.81 28.02 -15.43
C GLN A 319 11.72 28.95 -14.91
N GLU A 320 10.56 28.40 -14.55
CA GLU A 320 9.44 29.14 -13.94
C GLU A 320 9.67 29.47 -12.45
N GLY A 321 10.83 29.12 -11.88
CA GLY A 321 11.12 29.33 -10.46
C GLY A 321 10.26 28.46 -9.52
N LEU A 322 9.78 27.31 -10.00
CA LEU A 322 9.02 26.32 -9.26
C LEU A 322 9.95 25.17 -8.83
N ASP A 323 10.77 25.44 -7.84
CA ASP A 323 11.72 24.48 -7.27
C ASP A 323 11.05 23.36 -6.46
N SER A 324 11.85 22.39 -6.00
CA SER A 324 11.39 21.24 -5.22
C SER A 324 10.79 21.64 -3.88
N GLY A 325 11.23 22.75 -3.28
CA GLY A 325 10.67 23.28 -2.04
C GLY A 325 9.26 23.84 -2.21
N ARG A 326 8.94 24.39 -3.40
CA ARG A 326 7.64 24.99 -3.70
C ARG A 326 6.57 24.00 -4.16
N ILE A 327 6.95 22.99 -4.95
CA ILE A 327 6.01 22.02 -5.54
C ILE A 327 6.54 20.58 -5.42
N PRO A 328 6.78 20.08 -4.19
CA PRO A 328 7.50 18.84 -3.95
C PRO A 328 6.85 17.62 -4.62
N MET A 329 5.52 17.56 -4.66
CA MET A 329 4.78 16.44 -5.26
C MET A 329 5.01 16.31 -6.77
N VAL A 330 5.09 17.45 -7.47
CA VAL A 330 5.33 17.45 -8.92
C VAL A 330 6.74 16.95 -9.23
N HIS A 331 7.73 17.42 -8.47
CA HIS A 331 9.11 16.94 -8.59
C HIS A 331 9.21 15.45 -8.24
N GLU A 332 8.53 14.97 -7.20
CA GLU A 332 8.51 13.54 -6.86
C GLU A 332 7.94 12.69 -8.01
N MET A 333 6.82 13.09 -8.60
CA MET A 333 6.24 12.38 -9.75
C MET A 333 7.18 12.38 -10.96
N VAL A 334 7.79 13.53 -11.27
CA VAL A 334 8.72 13.67 -12.40
C VAL A 334 9.99 12.85 -12.17
N ASP A 335 10.58 12.92 -10.98
CA ASP A 335 11.80 12.20 -10.61
C ASP A 335 11.58 10.70 -10.58
N PHE A 336 10.40 10.27 -10.17
CA PHE A 336 9.99 8.88 -10.33
C PHE A 336 10.09 8.46 -11.80
N VAL A 337 9.50 9.21 -12.73
CA VAL A 337 9.57 8.87 -14.16
C VAL A 337 11.00 8.93 -14.70
N VAL A 338 11.80 9.93 -14.31
CA VAL A 338 13.18 10.09 -14.78
C VAL A 338 14.06 8.92 -14.33
N THR A 339 13.87 8.45 -13.09
CA THR A 339 14.65 7.34 -12.51
C THR A 339 14.10 5.96 -12.87
N SER A 340 12.98 5.86 -13.60
CA SER A 340 12.36 4.57 -13.90
C SER A 340 13.24 3.66 -14.77
N SER A 341 14.07 4.23 -15.63
CA SER A 341 15.01 3.49 -16.48
C SER A 341 16.11 2.79 -15.68
N GLN A 342 16.37 3.23 -14.45
CA GLN A 342 17.37 2.67 -13.55
C GLN A 342 16.77 1.58 -12.65
N ARG A 343 15.43 1.39 -12.68
CA ARG A 343 14.73 0.45 -11.81
C ARG A 343 14.43 -0.87 -12.51
N PHE A 344 14.69 -1.95 -11.79
CA PHE A 344 14.50 -3.32 -12.28
C PHE A 344 13.02 -3.58 -12.60
N HIS A 345 12.71 -3.98 -13.83
CA HIS A 345 11.35 -4.39 -14.26
C HIS A 345 10.21 -3.37 -14.10
N SER A 346 10.49 -2.06 -14.16
CA SER A 346 9.42 -1.04 -14.16
C SER A 346 8.46 -1.22 -15.35
N SER A 347 7.14 -1.41 -15.14
CA SER A 347 6.14 -1.54 -16.23
C SER A 347 5.73 -0.17 -16.78
N LEU A 348 6.08 0.91 -16.07
CA LEU A 348 6.18 2.24 -16.69
C LEU A 348 7.14 2.18 -17.89
N CYS A 349 8.16 1.31 -17.88
CA CYS A 349 9.00 1.09 -19.07
C CYS A 349 8.26 0.44 -20.25
N HIS A 350 7.16 -0.28 -20.05
CA HIS A 350 6.35 -0.80 -21.17
C HIS A 350 5.47 0.27 -21.82
N ALA A 351 5.12 1.34 -21.11
CA ALA A 351 4.63 2.58 -21.73
C ALA A 351 5.76 3.43 -22.35
N VAL A 352 7.03 3.16 -22.00
CA VAL A 352 8.24 3.81 -22.54
C VAL A 352 8.78 3.12 -23.80
N ILE A 353 8.44 1.85 -24.07
CA ILE A 353 9.01 1.09 -25.21
C ILE A 353 8.03 0.92 -26.40
N ALA A 354 6.72 1.08 -26.20
CA ALA A 354 5.75 0.90 -27.29
C ALA A 354 5.51 2.18 -28.11
N THR A 355 6.53 2.67 -28.82
CA THR A 355 6.38 3.21 -30.20
C THR A 355 7.65 2.97 -31.03
N ARG A 356 8.12 1.73 -31.08
CA ARG A 356 8.80 1.19 -32.28
C ARG A 356 7.94 0.06 -32.85
N SER A 357 6.79 0.44 -33.40
CA SER A 357 6.11 -0.39 -34.39
C SER A 357 6.55 0.13 -35.76
N HIS A 358 7.48 -0.59 -36.39
CA HIS A 358 7.66 -0.57 -37.83
C HIS A 358 6.50 -1.29 -38.51
#